data_AF-A0A4S3TPZ0-F1
#
_entry.id   AF-A0A4S3TPZ0-F1
#
_cell.length_a   1.000
_cell.length_b   1.000
_cell.length_c   1.000
_cell.angle_alpha   90.00
_cell.angle_beta   90.00
_cell.angle_gamma   90.00
#
_symmetry.space_group_name_H-M   'P 1'
#
loop_
_entity.id
_entity.type
_entity.pdbx_description
1 polymer ?
#
loop_
_entity_poly.entity_id
_entity_poly.type
_entity_poly.pdbx_seq_one_letter_code
_entity_poly.pdbx_strand_id
1 'polypeptide(L)'
;MTRTIRRLRDVAGSILTAVGAAVGMFLVLVWTAINVVRTSETVIGRSPVDIGVPELWLWILVLAIAAGCTIWLERGGYRRLRANPAGGGPFAILALVCLPLIGLPMALVASLLVTVPPALGNLFLLACVAVAGWLALYDGLERLDLRLSQFVRGAALAFWPTVAVVLVDSVVRIGVGFEAALGPTAANAILVLGGLGWQVVVLAVGFELTQPTPERPVHSLEK
;
A
#
# COMPACT_ATOMS: atom_id res chain seq x y z
N MET A 1 -43.20 3.11 -1.85
CA MET A 1 -41.87 2.52 -1.56
C MET A 1 -41.33 3.12 -0.27
N THR A 2 -41.30 2.31 0.78
CA THR A 2 -41.61 2.73 2.17
C THR A 2 -40.38 2.71 3.08
N ARG A 3 -40.37 3.58 4.10
CA ARG A 3 -39.29 3.87 5.08
C ARG A 3 -38.51 2.63 5.59
N THR A 4 -39.14 1.46 5.63
CA THR A 4 -38.56 0.17 6.03
C THR A 4 -37.40 -0.27 5.11
N ILE A 5 -37.51 -0.08 3.79
CA ILE A 5 -36.46 -0.46 2.83
C ILE A 5 -35.21 0.43 3.00
N ARG A 6 -35.40 1.73 3.27
CA ARG A 6 -34.30 2.66 3.53
C ARG A 6 -33.56 2.28 4.81
N ARG A 7 -34.27 2.02 5.91
CA ARG A 7 -33.65 1.58 7.18
C ARG A 7 -32.85 0.29 7.04
N LEU A 8 -33.38 -0.71 6.33
CA LEU A 8 -32.66 -1.97 6.10
C LEU A 8 -31.37 -1.75 5.29
N ARG A 9 -31.42 -0.88 4.27
CA ARG A 9 -30.23 -0.51 3.48
C ARG A 9 -29.18 0.21 4.32
N ASP A 10 -29.60 1.13 5.19
CA ASP A 10 -28.69 1.90 6.04
C ASP A 10 -28.02 1.00 7.08
N VAL A 11 -28.78 0.09 7.70
CA VAL A 11 -28.25 -0.89 8.66
C VAL A 11 -27.28 -1.87 7.96
N ALA A 12 -27.66 -2.43 6.82
CA ALA A 12 -26.80 -3.33 6.06
C ALA A 12 -25.51 -2.63 5.62
N GLY A 13 -25.60 -1.38 5.16
CA GLY A 13 -24.44 -0.55 4.82
C GLY A 13 -23.50 -0.35 6.01
N SER A 14 -24.05 0.03 7.17
CA SER A 14 -23.27 0.25 8.39
C SER A 14 -22.57 -1.02 8.89
N ILE A 15 -23.23 -2.18 8.81
CA ILE A 15 -22.62 -3.45 9.19
C ILE A 15 -21.50 -3.81 8.22
N LEU A 16 -21.73 -3.67 6.92
CA LEU A 16 -20.73 -4.00 5.90
C LEU A 16 -19.48 -3.13 6.03
N THR A 17 -19.66 -1.82 6.31
CA THR A 17 -18.51 -0.93 6.55
C THR A 17 -17.75 -1.29 7.82
N ALA A 18 -18.44 -1.66 8.90
CA ALA A 18 -17.80 -2.06 10.15
C ALA A 18 -17.01 -3.37 9.98
N VAL A 19 -17.61 -4.37 9.34
CA VAL A 19 -16.94 -5.64 9.02
C VAL A 19 -15.75 -5.39 8.09
N GLY A 20 -15.91 -4.57 7.06
CA GLY A 20 -14.83 -4.20 6.15
C GLY A 20 -13.66 -3.52 6.86
N ALA A 21 -13.94 -2.63 7.83
CA ALA A 21 -12.91 -1.97 8.63
C ALA A 21 -12.16 -2.97 9.53
N ALA A 22 -12.88 -3.83 10.23
CA ALA A 22 -12.29 -4.85 11.09
C ALA A 22 -11.44 -5.87 10.32
N VAL A 23 -11.96 -6.37 9.19
CA VAL A 23 -11.23 -7.27 8.28
C VAL A 23 -10.00 -6.59 7.70
N GLY A 24 -10.13 -5.34 7.27
CA GLY A 24 -9.01 -4.55 6.77
C GLY A 24 -7.90 -4.41 7.82
N MET A 25 -8.26 -4.02 9.04
CA MET A 25 -7.30 -3.90 10.15
C MET A 25 -6.62 -5.23 10.46
N PHE A 26 -7.39 -6.32 10.53
CA PHE A 26 -6.85 -7.66 10.77
C PHE A 26 -5.82 -8.06 9.70
N LEU A 27 -6.16 -7.88 8.42
CA LEU A 27 -5.26 -8.20 7.30
C LEU A 27 -3.97 -7.39 7.37
N VAL A 28 -4.04 -6.09 7.71
CA VAL A 28 -2.83 -5.26 7.85
C VAL A 28 -1.99 -5.71 9.05
N LEU A 29 -2.60 -6.08 10.17
CA LEU A 29 -1.88 -6.57 11.33
C LEU A 29 -1.17 -7.90 11.05
N VAL A 30 -1.85 -8.85 10.39
CA VAL A 30 -1.23 -10.10 9.92
C VAL A 30 -0.07 -9.79 8.99
N TRP A 31 -0.29 -8.96 7.97
CA TRP A 31 0.75 -8.56 7.03
C TRP A 31 1.97 -7.91 7.72
N THR A 32 1.72 -7.02 8.67
CA THR A 32 2.76 -6.34 9.44
C THR A 32 3.56 -7.34 10.26
N ALA A 33 2.89 -8.24 10.98
CA ALA A 33 3.54 -9.27 11.78
C ALA A 33 4.43 -10.18 10.92
N ILE A 34 3.96 -10.58 9.73
CA ILE A 34 4.76 -11.36 8.77
C ILE A 34 6.04 -10.62 8.37
N ASN A 35 5.91 -9.35 7.99
CA ASN A 35 7.06 -8.55 7.57
C ASN A 35 8.04 -8.30 8.73
N VAL A 36 7.54 -8.14 9.96
CA VAL A 36 8.39 -8.04 11.16
C VAL A 36 9.16 -9.34 11.39
N VAL A 37 8.49 -10.50 11.33
CA VAL A 37 9.16 -11.81 11.46
C VAL A 37 10.24 -11.97 10.41
N ARG A 38 9.93 -11.76 9.12
CA ARG A 38 10.92 -11.89 8.02
C ARG A 38 12.09 -10.91 8.15
N THR A 39 11.83 -9.69 8.60
CA THR A 39 12.89 -8.71 8.87
C THR A 39 13.78 -9.19 10.02
N SER A 40 13.18 -9.70 11.10
CA SER A 40 13.92 -10.21 12.26
C SER A 40 14.79 -11.41 11.92
N GLU A 41 14.30 -12.35 11.10
CA GLU A 41 15.08 -13.48 10.59
C GLU A 41 16.31 -13.03 9.80
N THR A 42 16.13 -12.03 8.93
CA THR A 42 17.21 -11.51 8.10
C THR A 42 18.28 -10.79 8.93
N VAL A 43 17.86 -10.05 9.97
CA VAL A 43 18.77 -9.29 10.85
C VAL A 43 19.49 -10.18 11.85
N ILE A 44 18.80 -11.15 12.45
CA ILE A 44 19.34 -12.05 13.47
C ILE A 44 20.13 -13.20 12.80
N GLY A 45 19.88 -13.48 11.53
CA GLY A 45 20.54 -14.55 10.78
C GLY A 45 20.15 -15.96 11.25
N ARG A 46 19.01 -16.09 11.95
CA ARG A 46 18.47 -17.36 12.42
C ARG A 46 16.97 -17.41 12.15
N SER A 47 16.52 -18.52 11.59
CA SER A 47 15.10 -18.82 11.48
C SER A 47 14.58 -19.38 12.81
N PRO A 48 13.33 -19.09 13.20
CA PRO A 48 12.62 -19.78 14.28
C PRO A 48 12.59 -21.30 14.11
N VAL A 49 12.66 -21.77 12.87
CA VAL A 49 12.75 -23.21 12.57
C VAL A 49 14.08 -23.78 13.05
N ASP A 50 15.17 -23.00 12.99
CA ASP A 50 16.51 -23.43 13.42
C ASP A 50 16.62 -23.62 14.93
N ILE A 51 15.74 -22.97 15.70
CA ILE A 51 15.61 -23.13 17.16
C ILE A 51 14.53 -24.14 17.55
N GLY A 52 14.04 -24.93 16.59
CA GLY A 52 13.09 -26.02 16.83
C GLY A 52 11.64 -25.58 17.00
N VAL A 53 11.28 -24.35 16.64
CA VAL A 53 9.88 -23.91 16.62
C VAL A 53 9.25 -24.33 15.29
N PRO A 54 8.23 -25.21 15.29
CA PRO A 54 7.56 -25.57 14.05
C PRO A 54 6.89 -24.35 13.42
N GLU A 55 7.03 -24.21 12.10
CA GLU A 55 6.52 -23.08 11.33
C GLU A 55 5.03 -22.82 11.59
N LEU A 56 4.24 -23.89 11.75
CA LEU A 56 2.82 -23.83 12.08
C LEU A 56 2.55 -23.01 13.35
N TRP A 57 3.37 -23.15 14.40
CA TRP A 57 3.19 -22.42 15.65
C TRP A 57 3.47 -20.92 15.48
N LEU A 58 4.42 -20.56 14.62
CA LEU A 58 4.68 -19.17 14.29
C LEU A 58 3.46 -18.54 13.61
N TRP A 59 2.85 -19.25 12.65
CA TRP A 59 1.64 -18.77 11.98
C TRP A 59 0.45 -18.64 12.93
N ILE A 60 0.25 -19.62 13.82
CA ILE A 60 -0.77 -19.55 14.88
C ILE A 60 -0.53 -18.33 15.78
N LEU A 61 0.71 -18.08 16.17
CA LEU A 61 1.07 -16.92 17.01
C LEU A 61 0.77 -15.60 16.30
N VAL A 62 1.17 -15.47 15.02
CA VAL A 62 0.89 -14.28 14.19
C VAL A 62 -0.62 -14.02 14.11
N LEU A 63 -1.42 -15.05 13.82
CA LEU A 63 -2.87 -14.94 13.75
C LEU A 63 -3.50 -14.58 15.11
N ALA A 64 -3.03 -15.20 16.20
CA ALA A 64 -3.51 -14.93 17.55
C ALA A 64 -3.21 -13.48 17.98
N ILE A 65 -2.00 -12.99 17.71
CA ILE A 65 -1.63 -11.59 18.00
C ILE A 65 -2.48 -10.64 17.16
N ALA A 66 -2.59 -10.87 15.84
CA ALA A 66 -3.38 -10.02 14.96
C ALA A 66 -4.85 -9.98 15.37
N ALA A 67 -5.45 -11.14 15.69
CA ALA A 67 -6.83 -11.23 16.18
C ALA A 67 -6.99 -10.51 17.53
N GLY A 68 -6.09 -10.75 18.48
CA GLY A 68 -6.09 -10.09 19.79
C GLY A 68 -5.99 -8.56 19.69
N CYS A 69 -5.07 -8.06 18.86
CA CYS A 69 -4.92 -6.64 18.58
C CYS A 69 -6.18 -6.05 17.91
N THR A 70 -6.77 -6.75 16.95
CA THR A 70 -8.01 -6.31 16.29
C THR A 70 -9.16 -6.22 17.30
N ILE A 71 -9.35 -7.26 18.13
CA ILE A 71 -10.38 -7.27 19.18
C ILE A 71 -10.13 -6.14 20.19
N TRP A 72 -8.88 -5.91 20.58
CA TRP A 72 -8.53 -4.82 21.50
C TRP A 72 -8.85 -3.44 20.91
N LEU A 73 -8.55 -3.23 19.62
CA LEU A 73 -8.88 -2.00 18.91
C LEU A 73 -10.39 -1.74 18.89
N GLU A 74 -11.18 -2.76 18.55
CA GLU A 74 -12.65 -2.71 18.55
C GLU A 74 -13.24 -2.46 19.94
N ARG A 75 -12.64 -3.03 21.00
CA ARG A 75 -13.07 -2.85 22.41
C ARG A 75 -12.66 -1.50 23.02
N GLY A 76 -12.28 -0.52 22.20
CA GLY A 76 -11.96 0.84 22.63
C GLY A 76 -10.50 1.24 22.51
N GLY A 77 -9.65 0.38 21.92
CA GLY A 77 -8.27 0.74 21.57
C GLY A 77 -8.22 1.94 20.61
N TYR A 78 -9.13 2.03 19.64
CA TYR A 78 -9.22 3.20 18.75
C TYR A 78 -9.40 4.52 19.52
N ARG A 79 -10.28 4.53 20.53
CA ARG A 79 -10.51 5.72 21.37
C ARG A 79 -9.27 6.11 22.18
N ARG A 80 -8.53 5.12 22.68
CA ARG A 80 -7.27 5.36 23.42
C ARG A 80 -6.17 5.92 22.51
N LEU A 81 -6.11 5.44 21.27
CA LEU A 81 -5.13 5.88 20.27
C LEU A 81 -5.54 7.16 19.52
N ARG A 82 -6.75 7.68 19.79
CA ARG A 82 -7.38 8.78 19.02
C ARG A 82 -7.39 8.52 17.52
N ALA A 83 -7.58 7.26 17.14
CA ALA A 83 -7.59 6.80 15.77
C ALA A 83 -9.04 6.64 15.27
N ASN A 84 -9.25 6.91 13.99
CA ASN A 84 -10.56 6.78 13.34
C ASN A 84 -10.90 5.30 13.10
N PRO A 85 -11.94 4.74 13.77
CA PRO A 85 -12.32 3.34 13.62
C PRO A 85 -12.87 3.00 12.22
N ALA A 86 -13.40 3.99 11.49
CA ALA A 86 -13.90 3.78 10.12
C ALA A 86 -12.75 3.66 9.10
N GLY A 87 -11.53 4.04 9.47
CA GLY A 87 -10.36 4.07 8.59
C GLY A 87 -9.79 2.69 8.25
N GLY A 88 -10.24 1.59 8.88
CA GLY A 88 -9.65 0.26 8.69
C GLY A 88 -9.69 -0.27 7.24
N GLY A 89 -10.76 0.04 6.49
CA GLY A 89 -10.88 -0.34 5.08
C GLY A 89 -9.88 0.42 4.19
N PRO A 90 -9.92 1.76 4.16
CA PRO A 90 -8.93 2.58 3.47
C PRO A 90 -7.49 2.27 3.89
N PHE A 91 -7.25 1.99 5.18
CA PHE A 91 -5.95 1.61 5.71
C PHE A 91 -5.41 0.36 5.01
N ALA A 92 -6.21 -0.71 4.91
CA ALA A 92 -5.80 -1.93 4.23
C ALA A 92 -5.50 -1.72 2.74
N ILE A 93 -6.36 -0.97 2.04
CA ILE A 93 -6.19 -0.68 0.62
C ILE A 93 -4.89 0.13 0.38
N LEU A 94 -4.62 1.12 1.22
CA LEU A 94 -3.40 1.92 1.12
C LEU A 94 -2.15 1.10 1.47
N ALA A 95 -2.18 0.38 2.59
CA ALA A 95 -1.02 -0.33 3.13
C ALA A 95 -0.62 -1.54 2.28
N LEU A 96 -1.60 -2.34 1.83
CA LEU A 96 -1.34 -3.62 1.17
C LEU A 96 -1.23 -3.50 -0.35
N VAL A 97 -1.89 -2.50 -0.94
CA VAL A 97 -2.02 -2.38 -2.39
C VAL A 97 -1.43 -1.07 -2.88
N CYS A 98 -1.99 0.08 -2.50
CA CYS A 98 -1.69 1.30 -3.22
C CYS A 98 -0.26 1.80 -2.99
N LEU A 99 0.19 1.95 -1.75
CA LEU A 99 1.52 2.48 -1.46
C LEU A 99 2.65 1.56 -1.96
N PRO A 100 2.61 0.23 -1.74
CA PRO A 100 3.61 -0.66 -2.31
C PRO A 100 3.66 -0.58 -3.84
N LEU A 101 2.51 -0.54 -4.51
CA LEU A 101 2.44 -0.48 -5.97
C LEU A 101 2.91 0.87 -6.53
N ILE A 102 2.56 1.99 -5.90
CA ILE A 102 3.03 3.33 -6.32
C ILE A 102 4.56 3.43 -6.24
N GLY A 103 5.18 2.76 -5.27
CA GLY A 103 6.64 2.71 -5.11
C GLY A 103 7.35 1.70 -6.01
N LEU A 104 6.62 0.88 -6.78
CA LEU A 104 7.18 -0.21 -7.58
C LEU A 104 8.20 0.28 -8.64
N PRO A 105 7.97 1.37 -9.40
CA PRO A 105 8.94 1.87 -10.36
C PRO A 105 10.26 2.26 -9.68
N MET A 106 10.20 2.93 -8.53
CA MET A 106 11.38 3.27 -7.75
C MET A 106 12.09 2.04 -7.17
N ALA A 107 11.34 1.03 -6.73
CA ALA A 107 11.91 -0.24 -6.26
C ALA A 107 12.68 -0.96 -7.37
N LEU A 108 12.16 -0.96 -8.60
CA LEU A 108 12.86 -1.51 -9.77
C LEU A 108 14.16 -0.74 -10.05
N VAL A 109 14.12 0.60 -10.04
CA VAL A 109 15.32 1.43 -10.20
C VAL A 109 16.36 1.11 -9.14
N ALA A 110 15.95 1.03 -7.86
CA ALA A 110 16.85 0.70 -6.77
C ALA A 110 17.50 -0.68 -6.95
N SER A 111 16.75 -1.68 -7.43
CA SER A 111 17.26 -3.02 -7.67
C SER A 111 18.31 -3.11 -8.79
N LEU A 112 18.27 -2.19 -9.76
CA LEU A 112 19.25 -2.10 -10.85
C LEU A 112 20.53 -1.37 -10.44
N LEU A 113 20.44 -0.46 -9.48
CA LEU A 113 21.57 0.36 -9.04
C LEU A 113 22.39 -0.32 -7.93
N VAL A 114 21.72 -1.02 -7.03
CA VAL A 114 22.35 -1.62 -5.84
C VAL A 114 21.70 -2.96 -5.55
N THR A 115 22.49 -3.94 -5.11
CA THR A 115 21.96 -5.18 -4.54
C THR A 115 21.24 -4.86 -3.23
N VAL A 116 19.92 -4.78 -3.28
CA VAL A 116 19.07 -4.45 -2.12
C VAL A 116 18.93 -5.69 -1.23
N PRO A 117 19.37 -5.66 0.05
CA PRO A 117 19.11 -6.75 0.97
C PRO A 117 17.60 -7.00 1.14
N PRO A 118 17.15 -8.26 1.26
CA PRO A 118 15.72 -8.57 1.45
C PRO A 118 15.07 -7.83 2.63
N ALA A 119 15.85 -7.56 3.69
CA ALA A 119 15.39 -6.78 4.84
C ALA A 119 14.93 -5.36 4.47
N LEU A 120 15.58 -4.70 3.51
CA LEU A 120 15.17 -3.35 3.08
C LEU A 120 13.80 -3.37 2.37
N GLY A 121 13.49 -4.44 1.64
CA GLY A 121 12.17 -4.64 1.03
C GLY A 121 11.07 -4.74 2.10
N ASN A 122 11.30 -5.52 3.15
CA ASN A 122 10.35 -5.64 4.26
C ASN A 122 10.22 -4.32 5.04
N LEU A 123 11.32 -3.60 5.27
CA LEU A 123 11.29 -2.28 5.91
C LEU A 123 10.50 -1.26 5.08
N PHE A 124 10.64 -1.28 3.75
CA PHE A 124 9.82 -0.46 2.86
C PHE A 124 8.32 -0.78 3.01
N LEU A 125 7.95 -2.07 3.06
CA LEU A 125 6.56 -2.48 3.28
C LEU A 125 6.03 -2.03 4.66
N LEU A 126 6.86 -2.11 5.71
CA LEU A 126 6.52 -1.59 7.04
C LEU A 126 6.36 -0.07 7.04
N ALA A 127 7.20 0.66 6.30
CA ALA A 127 7.05 2.10 6.10
C ALA A 127 5.74 2.43 5.37
N CYS A 128 5.37 1.64 4.36
CA CYS A 128 4.06 1.77 3.69
C CYS A 128 2.91 1.58 4.67
N VAL A 129 2.97 0.58 5.55
CA VAL A 129 1.97 0.39 6.61
C VAL A 129 1.91 1.61 7.54
N ALA A 130 3.05 2.12 8.00
CA ALA A 130 3.08 3.29 8.88
C ALA A 130 2.47 4.53 8.23
N VAL A 131 2.82 4.81 6.97
CA VAL A 131 2.29 5.93 6.19
C VAL A 131 0.80 5.74 5.93
N ALA A 132 0.35 4.55 5.52
CA ALA A 132 -1.06 4.25 5.34
C ALA A 132 -1.86 4.43 6.65
N GLY A 133 -1.27 4.05 7.79
CA GLY A 133 -1.88 4.21 9.09
C GLY A 133 -2.09 5.67 9.43
N TRP A 134 -1.07 6.51 9.21
CA TRP A 134 -1.20 7.96 9.37
C TRP A 134 -2.26 8.56 8.43
N LEU A 135 -2.25 8.16 7.15
CA LEU A 135 -3.20 8.64 6.14
C LEU A 135 -4.65 8.27 6.47
N ALA A 136 -4.91 7.03 6.85
CA ALA A 136 -6.26 6.50 7.02
C ALA A 136 -6.82 6.61 8.45
N LEU A 137 -5.98 6.48 9.48
CA LEU A 137 -6.42 6.44 10.89
C LEU A 137 -6.30 7.78 11.61
N TYR A 138 -5.46 8.70 11.10
CA TYR A 138 -5.18 10.01 11.71
C TYR A 138 -5.54 11.19 10.80
N ASP A 139 -6.51 10.96 9.90
CA ASP A 139 -7.05 11.96 8.96
C ASP A 139 -5.98 12.59 8.05
N GLY A 140 -4.87 11.88 7.80
CA GLY A 140 -3.80 12.37 6.94
C GLY A 140 -4.24 12.61 5.50
N LEU A 141 -5.21 11.83 4.99
CA LEU A 141 -5.86 12.09 3.71
C LEU A 141 -6.57 13.45 3.69
N GLU A 142 -7.37 13.75 4.70
CA GLU A 142 -8.12 15.02 4.78
C GLU A 142 -7.17 16.21 4.95
N ARG A 143 -6.12 16.06 5.77
CA ARG A 143 -5.11 17.11 6.00
C ARG A 143 -4.33 17.49 4.74
N LEU A 144 -4.16 16.54 3.83
CA LEU A 144 -3.45 16.75 2.56
C LEU A 144 -4.40 17.01 1.38
N ASP A 145 -5.72 17.11 1.63
CA ASP A 145 -6.76 17.17 0.60
C ASP A 145 -6.63 16.05 -0.45
N LEU A 146 -6.25 14.86 0.00
CA LEU A 146 -6.06 13.69 -0.83
C LEU A 146 -7.24 12.73 -0.73
N ARG A 147 -7.52 12.06 -1.84
CA ARG A 147 -8.57 11.04 -1.94
C ARG A 147 -7.98 9.67 -2.16
N LEU A 148 -8.60 8.64 -1.59
CA LEU A 148 -8.22 7.24 -1.84
C LEU A 148 -8.20 6.89 -3.34
N SER A 149 -9.09 7.49 -4.13
CA SER A 149 -9.14 7.28 -5.59
C SER A 149 -7.86 7.72 -6.31
N GLN A 150 -7.16 8.76 -5.82
CA GLN A 150 -5.88 9.20 -6.38
C GLN A 150 -4.80 8.14 -6.16
N PHE A 151 -4.75 7.54 -4.97
CA PHE A 151 -3.84 6.43 -4.67
C PHE A 151 -4.15 5.19 -5.52
N VAL A 152 -5.42 4.82 -5.69
CA VAL A 152 -5.81 3.68 -6.54
C VAL A 152 -5.41 3.93 -8.00
N ARG A 153 -5.62 5.14 -8.50
CA ARG A 153 -5.20 5.53 -9.85
C ARG A 153 -3.68 5.48 -10.00
N GLY A 154 -2.93 6.05 -9.05
CA GLY A 154 -1.47 5.99 -9.04
C GLY A 154 -0.96 4.55 -9.01
N ALA A 155 -1.54 3.70 -8.18
CA ALA A 155 -1.19 2.29 -8.10
C ALA A 155 -1.47 1.53 -9.42
N ALA A 156 -2.61 1.80 -10.06
CA ALA A 156 -2.94 1.22 -11.36
C ALA A 156 -1.96 1.69 -12.46
N LEU A 157 -1.59 2.97 -12.46
CA LEU A 157 -0.59 3.52 -13.39
C LEU A 157 0.79 2.93 -13.14
N ALA A 158 1.18 2.68 -11.90
CA ALA A 158 2.44 2.02 -11.61
C ALA A 158 2.42 0.54 -12.05
N PHE A 159 1.36 -0.18 -11.71
CA PHE A 159 1.28 -1.63 -11.86
C PHE A 159 1.06 -2.10 -13.31
N TRP A 160 0.06 -1.56 -14.01
CA TRP A 160 -0.34 -2.11 -15.31
C TRP A 160 0.75 -2.05 -16.39
N PRO A 161 1.48 -0.94 -16.55
CA PRO A 161 2.57 -0.86 -17.51
C PRO A 161 3.72 -1.78 -17.15
N THR A 162 4.05 -1.93 -15.85
CA THR A 162 5.08 -2.90 -15.43
C THR A 162 4.66 -4.32 -15.80
N VAL A 163 3.42 -4.70 -15.51
CA VAL A 163 2.90 -6.01 -15.90
C VAL A 163 2.92 -6.19 -17.42
N ALA A 164 2.51 -5.18 -18.18
CA ALA A 164 2.54 -5.23 -19.63
C ALA A 164 3.96 -5.43 -20.17
N VAL A 165 4.95 -4.69 -19.64
CA VAL A 165 6.36 -4.84 -20.02
C VAL A 165 6.86 -6.25 -19.70
N VAL A 166 6.59 -6.76 -18.49
CA VAL A 166 7.01 -8.11 -18.08
C VAL A 166 6.34 -9.18 -18.95
N LEU A 167 5.06 -9.04 -19.27
CA LEU A 167 4.35 -9.98 -20.14
C LEU A 167 4.91 -9.96 -21.56
N VAL A 168 5.13 -8.78 -22.14
CA VAL A 168 5.71 -8.65 -23.48
C VAL A 168 7.13 -9.23 -23.51
N ASP A 169 7.95 -8.91 -22.50
CA ASP A 169 9.30 -9.46 -22.40
C ASP A 169 9.31 -10.98 -22.25
N SER A 170 8.38 -11.55 -21.49
CA SER A 170 8.28 -13.01 -21.34
C SER A 170 8.01 -13.76 -22.66
N VAL A 171 7.36 -13.10 -23.62
CA VAL A 171 7.00 -13.68 -24.92
C VAL A 171 8.07 -13.38 -25.98
N VAL A 172 8.52 -12.13 -26.05
CA VAL A 172 9.36 -11.62 -27.14
C VAL A 172 10.84 -11.61 -26.76
N ARG A 173 11.19 -11.76 -25.47
CA ARG A 173 12.55 -11.68 -24.91
C ARG A 173 13.26 -10.39 -25.33
N ILE A 174 12.54 -9.28 -25.25
CA ILE A 174 13.04 -7.95 -25.63
C ILE A 174 14.29 -7.62 -24.85
N GLY A 175 14.34 -7.96 -23.55
CA GLY A 175 15.49 -7.71 -22.67
C GLY A 175 16.79 -8.30 -23.22
N VAL A 176 16.76 -9.55 -23.67
CA VAL A 176 17.95 -10.22 -24.23
C VAL A 176 18.40 -9.56 -25.53
N GLY A 177 17.46 -9.22 -26.41
CA GLY A 177 17.78 -8.52 -27.67
C GLY A 177 18.30 -7.09 -27.43
N PHE A 178 17.75 -6.41 -26.43
CA PHE A 178 18.11 -5.04 -26.07
C PHE A 178 19.50 -4.97 -25.43
N GLU A 179 19.79 -5.88 -24.50
CA GLU A 179 21.13 -6.03 -23.92
C GLU A 179 22.18 -6.40 -24.97
N ALA A 180 21.85 -7.30 -25.91
CA ALA A 180 22.75 -7.68 -26.98
C ALA A 180 23.07 -6.52 -27.95
N ALA A 181 22.12 -5.61 -28.17
CA ALA A 181 22.28 -4.49 -29.10
C ALA A 181 23.05 -3.30 -28.50
N LEU A 182 22.79 -2.95 -27.24
CA LEU A 182 23.31 -1.73 -26.60
C LEU A 182 24.44 -2.01 -25.59
N GLY A 183 24.62 -3.26 -25.20
CA GLY A 183 25.46 -3.64 -24.07
C GLY A 183 24.76 -3.43 -22.72
N PRO A 184 25.20 -4.16 -21.67
CA PRO A 184 24.49 -4.22 -20.39
C PRO A 184 24.44 -2.88 -19.66
N THR A 185 25.50 -2.07 -19.75
CA THR A 185 25.58 -0.78 -19.07
C THR A 185 24.59 0.24 -19.64
N ALA A 186 24.47 0.32 -20.97
CA ALA A 186 23.54 1.23 -21.62
C ALA A 186 22.09 0.79 -21.43
N ALA A 187 21.82 -0.52 -21.49
CA ALA A 187 20.49 -1.08 -21.20
C ALA A 187 20.03 -0.72 -19.77
N ASN A 188 20.89 -0.91 -18.77
CA ASN A 188 20.59 -0.56 -17.38
C ASN A 188 20.35 0.95 -17.20
N ALA A 189 21.17 1.80 -17.82
CA ALA A 189 20.98 3.25 -17.74
C ALA A 189 19.62 3.68 -18.31
N ILE A 190 19.19 3.10 -19.43
CA ILE A 190 17.88 3.38 -20.04
C ILE A 190 16.74 2.91 -19.13
N LEU A 191 16.84 1.72 -18.55
CA LEU A 191 15.84 1.20 -17.61
C LEU A 191 15.73 2.07 -16.35
N VAL A 192 16.86 2.55 -15.81
CA VAL A 192 16.89 3.47 -14.67
C VAL A 192 16.23 4.80 -15.02
N LEU A 193 16.61 5.43 -16.12
CA LEU A 193 16.03 6.70 -16.57
C LEU A 193 14.53 6.55 -16.88
N GLY A 194 14.15 5.45 -17.53
CA GLY A 194 12.77 5.12 -17.83
C GLY A 194 11.94 4.91 -16.55
N GLY A 195 12.47 4.18 -15.57
CA GLY A 195 11.82 3.95 -14.28
C GLY A 195 11.64 5.23 -13.47
N LEU A 196 12.66 6.10 -13.42
CA LEU A 196 12.58 7.41 -12.78
C LEU A 196 11.55 8.32 -13.47
N GLY A 197 11.58 8.38 -14.81
CA GLY A 197 10.60 9.12 -15.60
C GLY A 197 9.19 8.61 -15.37
N TRP A 198 9.01 7.28 -15.32
CA TRP A 198 7.72 6.66 -15.04
C TRP A 198 7.21 6.98 -13.63
N GLN A 199 8.09 6.95 -12.62
CA GLN A 199 7.73 7.34 -11.26
C GLN A 199 7.19 8.78 -11.20
N VAL A 200 7.81 9.70 -11.94
CA VAL A 200 7.32 11.09 -12.03
C VAL A 200 5.93 11.14 -12.67
N VAL A 201 5.68 10.38 -13.74
CA VAL A 201 4.36 10.30 -14.38
C VAL A 201 3.31 9.73 -13.42
N VAL A 202 3.62 8.64 -12.71
CA VAL A 202 2.72 8.04 -11.71
C VAL A 202 2.33 9.06 -10.65
N LEU A 203 3.29 9.83 -10.12
CA LEU A 203 3.02 10.84 -9.10
C LEU A 203 2.23 12.03 -9.68
N ALA A 204 2.63 12.55 -10.84
CA ALA A 204 1.99 13.72 -11.45
C ALA A 204 0.55 13.44 -11.89
N VAL A 205 0.31 12.29 -12.56
CA VAL A 205 -1.00 11.91 -13.09
C VAL A 205 -1.88 11.28 -12.01
N GLY A 206 -1.29 10.50 -11.10
CA GLY A 206 -2.03 9.86 -10.01
C GLY A 206 -2.57 10.87 -9.00
N PHE A 207 -1.81 11.92 -8.71
CA PHE A 207 -2.15 12.92 -7.69
C PHE A 207 -2.55 14.29 -8.25
N GLU A 208 -2.71 14.40 -9.58
CA GLU A 208 -3.24 15.59 -10.25
C GLU A 208 -2.55 16.90 -9.82
N LEU A 209 -1.21 16.89 -9.71
CA LEU A 209 -0.38 18.03 -9.29
C LEU A 209 -0.51 19.29 -10.19
N THR A 210 -1.43 19.30 -11.15
CA THR A 210 -1.54 20.26 -12.25
C THR A 210 -2.87 21.02 -12.32
N GLN A 211 -3.86 20.73 -11.47
CA GLN A 211 -5.08 21.54 -11.47
C GLN A 211 -5.08 22.48 -10.26
N PRO A 212 -4.77 23.78 -10.44
CA PRO A 212 -5.14 24.77 -9.44
C PRO A 212 -6.65 24.66 -9.26
N THR A 213 -7.09 24.36 -8.04
CA THR A 213 -8.51 24.38 -7.68
C THR A 213 -9.06 25.69 -8.20
N PRO A 214 -10.01 25.70 -9.15
CA PRO A 214 -10.59 26.95 -9.62
C PRO A 214 -11.12 27.64 -8.38
N GLU A 215 -10.57 28.82 -8.07
CA GLU A 215 -11.01 29.63 -6.95
C GLU A 215 -12.53 29.65 -7.01
N ARG A 216 -13.17 29.03 -6.00
CA ARG A 216 -14.63 29.15 -5.87
C ARG A 216 -14.87 30.66 -5.88
N PRO A 217 -15.67 31.19 -6.83
CA PRO A 217 -16.00 32.60 -6.80
C PRO A 217 -16.56 32.86 -5.41
N VAL A 218 -15.82 33.66 -4.64
CA VAL A 218 -16.32 34.18 -3.38
C VAL A 218 -17.57 34.94 -3.81
N HIS A 219 -18.73 34.32 -3.62
CA HIS A 219 -19.98 35.05 -3.64
C HIS A 219 -19.87 36.01 -2.47
N SER A 220 -19.26 37.16 -2.75
CA SER A 220 -19.42 38.39 -2.03
C SER A 220 -20.91 38.52 -1.83
N LEU A 221 -21.33 38.30 -0.59
CA LEU A 221 -22.63 38.69 -0.08
C LEU A 221 -22.72 40.21 -0.22
N GLU A 222 -23.06 40.67 -1.41
CA GLU A 222 -23.62 41.99 -1.61
C GLU A 222 -25.15 41.85 -1.69
N LYS A 223 -25.76 42.32 -0.60
CA LYS A 223 -27.15 42.72 -0.35
C LYS A 223 -28.00 41.78 0.49
#